data_AF-A0A5H2YC12-F1
#
_entry.id   AF-A0A5H2YC12-F1
#
_cell.length_a   1.000
_cell.length_b   1.000
_cell.length_c   1.000
_cell.angle_alpha   90.00
_cell.angle_beta   90.00
_cell.angle_gamma   90.00
#
_symmetry.space_group_name_H-M   'P 1'
#
loop_
_entity.id
_entity.type
_entity.pdbx_description
1 polymer ?
#
loop_
_entity_poly.entity_id
_entity_poly.type
_entity_poly.pdbx_seq_one_letter_code
_entity_poly.pdbx_strand_id
1 'polypeptide(L)'
;MSTVSNRELCERFGIAFYKVGEVYETDRAGQPIPDEDKGKWFVSAPVGTFAPGEIEAISLSDTEELAEALAVEKLGLLELWRTIEGMRTNDVL
;
A
#
# COMPACT_ATOMS: atom_id res chain seq x y z
N MET A 1 17.02 6.75 -17.43
CA MET A 1 16.37 6.73 -16.10
C MET A 1 15.75 5.35 -15.93
N SER A 2 16.21 4.57 -14.96
CA SER A 2 15.53 3.32 -14.61
C SER A 2 14.17 3.69 -14.00
N THR A 3 13.09 3.14 -14.53
CA THR A 3 11.76 3.28 -13.94
C THR A 3 11.72 2.50 -12.63
N VAL A 4 11.51 3.19 -11.50
CA VAL A 4 11.28 2.54 -10.20
C VAL A 4 10.01 1.68 -10.29
N SER A 5 10.07 0.45 -9.77
CA SER A 5 8.91 -0.46 -9.79
C SER A 5 7.91 -0.10 -8.67
N ASN A 6 6.67 -0.57 -8.80
CA ASN A 6 5.67 -0.39 -7.73
C ASN A 6 6.14 -1.04 -6.43
N ARG A 7 6.68 -2.26 -6.50
CA ARG A 7 7.32 -2.96 -5.38
C ARG A 7 8.34 -2.08 -4.67
N GLU A 8 9.27 -1.52 -5.43
CA GLU A 8 10.35 -0.71 -4.87
C GLU A 8 9.82 0.60 -4.25
N LEU A 9 8.80 1.22 -4.84
CA LEU A 9 8.12 2.37 -4.21
C LEU A 9 7.49 1.97 -2.89
N CYS A 10 6.68 0.91 -2.87
CA CYS A 10 6.02 0.42 -1.67
C CYS A 10 7.01 0.10 -0.55
N GLU A 11 8.11 -0.59 -0.86
CA GLU A 11 9.17 -0.90 0.10
C GLU A 11 9.83 0.37 0.68
N ARG A 12 10.11 1.38 -0.15
CA ARG A 12 10.70 2.65 0.29
C ARG A 12 9.80 3.42 1.27
N PHE A 13 8.48 3.31 1.12
CA PHE A 13 7.50 3.94 2.01
C PHE A 13 7.02 3.01 3.14
N GLY A 14 7.60 1.81 3.26
CA GLY A 14 7.26 0.85 4.31
C GLY A 14 5.89 0.21 4.16
N ILE A 15 5.31 0.22 2.96
CA ILE A 15 4.03 -0.41 2.65
C ILE A 15 4.20 -1.93 2.58
N ALA A 16 3.31 -2.65 3.24
CA ALA A 16 3.27 -4.11 3.27
C ALA A 16 1.94 -4.63 2.72
N PHE A 17 1.94 -5.89 2.28
CA PHE A 17 0.78 -6.56 1.69
C PHE A 17 0.56 -7.90 2.40
N TYR A 18 -0.70 -8.20 2.68
CA TYR A 18 -1.08 -9.44 3.35
C TYR A 18 -2.37 -9.98 2.74
N LYS A 19 -2.56 -11.31 2.81
CA LYS A 19 -3.87 -11.89 2.53
C LYS A 19 -4.80 -11.71 3.72
N VAL A 20 -6.06 -11.41 3.43
CA VAL A 20 -7.09 -11.19 4.45
C VAL A 20 -7.20 -12.40 5.38
N GLY A 21 -7.33 -13.61 4.83
CA GLY A 21 -7.52 -14.84 5.61
C GLY A 21 -6.29 -15.31 6.38
N GLU A 22 -5.11 -14.73 6.11
CA GLU A 22 -3.89 -15.01 6.89
C GLU A 22 -3.80 -14.13 8.14
N VAL A 23 -4.52 -13.01 8.17
CA VAL A 23 -4.46 -12.02 9.25
C VAL A 23 -5.75 -11.96 10.06
N TYR A 24 -6.90 -12.18 9.42
CA TYR A 24 -8.21 -11.99 10.02
C TYR A 24 -9.13 -13.20 9.80
N GLU A 25 -9.86 -13.58 10.85
CA GLU A 25 -10.93 -14.58 10.77
C GLU A 25 -12.33 -13.91 10.70
N THR A 26 -12.46 -12.74 11.32
CA THR A 26 -13.71 -11.97 11.40
C THR A 26 -13.53 -10.53 10.95
N ASP A 27 -14.60 -9.93 10.44
CA ASP A 27 -14.66 -8.51 10.10
C ASP A 27 -14.80 -7.61 11.36
N ARG A 28 -14.94 -6.30 11.13
CA ARG A 28 -15.11 -5.29 12.19
C ARG A 28 -16.40 -5.47 13.02
N ALA A 29 -17.42 -6.12 12.47
CA ALA A 29 -18.67 -6.42 13.16
C ALA A 29 -18.61 -7.78 13.90
N GLY A 30 -17.45 -8.45 13.89
CA GLY A 30 -17.27 -9.78 14.46
C GLY A 30 -17.93 -10.89 13.64
N GLN A 31 -18.32 -10.62 12.39
CA GLN A 31 -18.86 -11.63 11.50
C GLN A 31 -17.72 -12.39 10.80
N PRO A 32 -17.86 -13.70 10.55
CA PRO A 32 -16.86 -14.45 9.80
C PRO A 32 -16.62 -13.83 8.42
N ILE A 33 -15.35 -13.70 8.02
CA ILE A 33 -15.00 -13.19 6.68
C ILE A 33 -15.42 -14.24 5.63
N PRO A 34 -16.11 -13.84 4.54
CA PRO A 34 -16.43 -14.73 3.43
C PRO A 34 -15.17 -15.36 2.82
N ASP A 35 -15.26 -16.62 2.40
CA ASP A 35 -14.10 -17.32 1.82
C ASP A 35 -13.57 -16.64 0.54
N GLU A 36 -14.45 -15.97 -0.21
CA GLU A 36 -14.06 -15.15 -1.37
C GLU A 36 -13.17 -13.96 -1.01
N ASP A 37 -13.36 -13.39 0.18
CA ASP A 37 -12.58 -12.24 0.65
C ASP A 37 -11.28 -12.69 1.34
N LYS A 38 -11.26 -13.87 1.97
CA LYS A 38 -10.05 -14.42 2.59
C LYS A 38 -8.88 -14.58 1.63
N GLY A 39 -9.18 -14.86 0.35
CA GLY A 39 -8.17 -14.99 -0.70
C GLY A 39 -7.59 -13.67 -1.19
N LYS A 40 -8.22 -12.53 -0.86
CA LYS A 40 -7.82 -11.21 -1.34
C LYS A 40 -6.67 -10.64 -0.54
N TRP A 41 -5.98 -9.70 -1.18
CA TRP A 41 -4.85 -8.95 -0.66
C TRP A 41 -5.28 -7.57 -0.20
N PHE A 42 -4.73 -7.12 0.92
CA PHE A 42 -4.92 -5.77 1.44
C PHE A 42 -3.60 -5.08 1.72
N VAL A 43 -3.64 -3.75 1.73
CA VAL A 43 -2.50 -2.87 1.96
C VAL A 43 -2.40 -2.52 3.44
N SER A 44 -1.19 -2.55 3.97
CA SER A 44 -0.87 -2.16 5.34
C SER A 44 0.27 -1.14 5.35
N ALA A 45 0.22 -0.21 6.30
CA ALA A 45 1.25 0.80 6.50
C ALA A 45 1.56 0.97 7.99
N PRO A 46 2.78 1.37 8.36
CA PRO A 46 3.11 1.74 9.72
C PRO A 46 2.23 2.90 10.21
N VAL A 47 1.93 2.88 11.51
CA VAL A 47 1.14 3.94 12.14
C VAL A 47 1.85 5.29 11.96
N GLY A 48 1.11 6.28 11.46
CA GLY A 48 1.60 7.64 11.27
C GLY A 48 2.24 7.90 9.90
N THR A 49 2.44 6.88 9.06
CA THR A 49 2.94 7.10 7.69
C THR A 49 1.87 7.72 6.79
N PHE A 50 0.64 7.22 6.87
CA PHE A 50 -0.52 7.72 6.13
C PHE A 50 -1.70 7.87 7.10
N ALA A 51 -2.67 8.71 6.76
CA ALA A 51 -3.89 8.79 7.56
C ALA A 51 -4.64 7.44 7.46
N PRO A 52 -5.22 6.91 8.56
CA PRO A 52 -5.91 5.62 8.52
C PRO A 52 -6.97 5.52 7.41
N GLY A 53 -7.71 6.61 7.17
CA GLY A 53 -8.72 6.66 6.11
C GLY A 53 -8.17 6.55 4.69
N GLU A 54 -6.92 6.92 4.44
CA GLU A 54 -6.28 6.76 3.13
C GLU A 54 -5.95 5.30 2.85
N ILE A 55 -5.44 4.58 3.86
CA ILE A 55 -5.16 3.14 3.77
C ILE A 55 -6.46 2.35 3.66
N GLU A 56 -7.47 2.67 4.47
CA GLU A 56 -8.77 2.00 4.46
C GLU A 56 -9.56 2.21 3.15
N ALA A 57 -9.27 3.29 2.40
CA ALA A 57 -9.89 3.54 1.11
C ALA A 57 -9.32 2.67 -0.02
N ILE A 58 -8.22 1.94 0.21
CA ILE A 58 -7.64 1.05 -0.79
C ILE A 58 -8.42 -0.26 -0.80
N SER A 59 -9.03 -0.57 -1.96
CA SER A 59 -9.80 -1.79 -2.14
C SER A 59 -8.94 -3.06 -2.01
N LEU A 60 -9.58 -4.12 -1.51
CA LEU A 60 -9.03 -5.47 -1.59
C LEU A 60 -8.76 -5.88 -3.05
N SER A 61 -7.72 -6.66 -3.27
CA SER A 61 -7.26 -7.07 -4.60
C SER A 61 -7.13 -8.58 -4.74
N ASP A 62 -7.35 -9.11 -5.95
CA ASP A 62 -7.22 -10.55 -6.21
C ASP A 62 -5.76 -11.02 -6.27
N THR A 63 -4.81 -10.12 -6.54
CA THR A 63 -3.38 -10.42 -6.56
C THR A 63 -2.56 -9.40 -5.76
N GLU A 64 -1.35 -9.79 -5.36
CA GLU A 64 -0.41 -8.92 -4.66
C GLU A 64 0.03 -7.76 -5.56
N GLU A 65 0.28 -8.01 -6.85
CA GLU A 65 0.71 -6.99 -7.81
C GLU A 65 -0.36 -5.92 -8.05
N LEU A 66 -1.64 -6.30 -8.01
CA LEU A 66 -2.74 -5.34 -8.10
C LEU A 66 -2.83 -4.50 -6.82
N ALA A 67 -2.63 -5.11 -5.64
CA ALA A 67 -2.57 -4.37 -4.37
C ALA A 67 -1.40 -3.37 -4.37
N GLU A 68 -0.24 -3.75 -4.90
CA GLU A 68 0.91 -2.85 -5.10
C GLU A 68 0.56 -1.67 -6.01
N ALA A 69 -0.05 -1.93 -7.16
CA ALA A 69 -0.45 -0.88 -8.10
C ALA A 69 -1.47 0.08 -7.49
N LEU A 70 -2.46 -0.44 -6.76
CA LEU A 70 -3.43 0.39 -6.05
C LEU A 70 -2.80 1.22 -4.94
N ALA A 71 -1.85 0.66 -4.18
CA ALA A 71 -1.13 1.42 -3.15
C ALA A 71 -0.36 2.59 -3.77
N VAL A 72 0.37 2.36 -4.86
CA VAL A 72 1.10 3.43 -5.57
C VAL A 72 0.16 4.51 -6.08
N GLU A 73 -0.94 4.13 -6.72
CA GLU A 73 -1.93 5.06 -7.27
C GLU A 73 -2.62 5.87 -6.18
N LYS A 74 -3.16 5.21 -5.14
CA LYS A 74 -4.01 5.84 -4.13
C LYS A 74 -3.23 6.67 -3.12
N LEU A 75 -2.00 6.27 -2.81
CA LEU A 75 -1.14 7.00 -1.87
C LEU A 75 -0.20 8.00 -2.56
N GLY A 76 -0.23 8.09 -3.89
CA GLY A 76 0.62 9.01 -4.66
C GLY A 76 2.12 8.77 -4.47
N LEU A 77 2.53 7.51 -4.34
CA LEU A 77 3.91 7.17 -3.94
C LEU A 77 4.95 7.62 -4.97
N LEU A 78 4.57 7.63 -6.26
CA LEU A 78 5.47 8.07 -7.33
C LEU A 78 5.72 9.57 -7.27
N GLU A 79 4.68 10.37 -7.03
CA GLU A 79 4.74 11.83 -6.89
C GLU A 79 5.54 12.21 -5.64
N LEU A 80 5.30 11.52 -4.53
CA LEU A 80 6.05 11.69 -3.28
C LEU A 80 7.53 11.39 -3.49
N TRP A 81 7.84 10.26 -4.13
CA TRP A 81 9.23 9.90 -4.43
C TRP A 81 9.93 10.94 -5.31
N ARG A 82 9.27 11.40 -6.38
CA ARG A 82 9.83 12.44 -7.27
C ARG A 82 10.06 13.76 -6.53
N THR A 83 9.17 14.13 -5.63
CA THR A 83 9.31 15.33 -4.79
C THR A 83 10.55 15.21 -3.90
N ILE A 84 10.72 14.08 -3.21
CA ILE A 84 11.86 13.83 -2.31
C ILE A 84 13.19 13.84 -3.08
N GLU A 85 13.25 13.16 -4.22
CA GLU A 85 14.47 13.13 -5.05
C GLU A 85 14.79 14.52 -5.62
N GLY A 86 13.78 15.28 -6.04
CA GLY A 86 13.96 16.66 -6.51
C GLY A 86 14.46 17.61 -5.41
N MET A 87 14.03 17.42 -4.16
CA MET A 87 14.55 18.19 -3.01
C MET A 87 16.02 17.83 -2.73
N ARG A 88 16.37 16.54 -2.72
CA ARG A 88 17.76 16.08 -2.53
C ARG A 88 18.73 16.66 -3.54
N THR A 89 18.30 16.88 -4.78
CA THR A 89 19.14 17.49 -5.81
C THR A 89 19.34 19.00 -5.64
N ASN A 90 18.47 19.70 -4.92
CA ASN A 90 18.56 21.15 -4.71
C ASN A 90 19.38 21.54 -3.48
N ASP A 91 19.59 20.65 -2.51
CA ASP A 91 20.38 20.90 -1.29
C ASP A 91 21.91 20.80 -1.49
N VAL A 92 22.40 20.65 -2.73
CA VAL A 92 23.83 20.47 -3.06
C VAL A 92 24.42 21.66 -3.84
N LEU A 93 23.85 22.87 -3.70
CA LEU A 93 24.37 24.11 -4.32
C LEU A 93 24.77 25.17 -3.30
#